data_AF-A0A949G9X4-F1
#
_entry.id   AF-A0A949G9X4-F1
#
_cell.length_a   1.000
_cell.length_b   1.000
_cell.length_c   1.000
_cell.angle_alpha   90.00
_cell.angle_beta   90.00
_cell.angle_gamma   90.00
#
_symmetry.space_group_name_H-M   'P 1'
#
loop_
_entity.id
_entity.type
_entity.pdbx_description
1 polymer ?
#
loop_
_entity_poly.entity_id
_entity_poly.type
_entity_poly.pdbx_seq_one_letter_code
_entity_poly.pdbx_strand_id
1 'polypeptide(L)'
;MLGDVKQEVFNLFDLVTYINTARKHIAAQGQCVRYLAGATAGVQSIKVTNGGSGYTNPIVAIIPPGGTYTVTGGQIVWKNTSGLTVTWYNSGSIVATWLNGQTINVTDVLGITDATATATIVGGVITGITVTSPGGGYPSPPTVVIVDPTGTGATAIATLFPINQTVAGQEVYQFSDVFTDPANGVGEIFVVKSVSLLWGTWRYMTVAPSFSKYQAWVRTYTNQYLYIPFFCANYGQGDKGSLYMYPLPSTVYPMEWDCLCLPLPLKMDTDPEAIPFMWTECVPYFAAYLALLGAQQYEKANFMKQTFDEWMHRARAYSQPGRWSNPYGRP
;
A
#
# COMPACT_ATOMS: atom_id res chain seq x y z
N MET A 1 22.02 -0.22 42.88
CA MET A 1 23.36 -0.44 42.28
C MET A 1 23.65 0.81 41.44
N LEU A 2 24.17 1.92 41.96
CA LEU A 2 25.57 2.25 42.29
C LEU A 2 26.60 1.66 41.30
N GLY A 3 26.90 2.39 40.21
CA GLY A 3 28.01 2.06 39.30
C GLY A 3 27.90 2.41 37.81
N ASP A 4 26.79 2.99 37.30
CA ASP A 4 26.70 3.35 35.88
C ASP A 4 27.11 4.82 35.63
N VAL A 5 28.23 5.02 34.93
CA VAL A 5 28.82 6.32 34.61
C VAL A 5 28.14 6.98 33.40
N LYS A 6 27.23 6.29 32.71
CA LYS A 6 26.47 6.86 31.59
C LYS A 6 25.03 7.25 31.91
N GLN A 7 24.45 6.82 33.04
CA GLN A 7 23.02 7.04 33.35
C GLN A 7 22.16 6.93 32.08
N GLU A 8 22.29 5.85 31.31
CA GLU A 8 21.40 5.64 30.17
C GLU A 8 20.02 5.27 30.74
N VAL A 9 19.22 6.30 31.06
CA VAL A 9 17.87 6.16 31.66
C VAL A 9 16.93 5.39 30.74
N PHE A 10 17.30 5.20 29.46
CA PHE A 10 16.49 4.55 28.44
C PHE A 10 17.34 3.62 27.57
N ASN A 11 16.89 2.37 27.44
CA ASN A 11 17.44 1.42 26.46
C ASN A 11 17.02 1.85 25.05
N LEU A 12 17.96 1.82 24.10
CA LEU A 12 17.71 2.15 22.70
C LEU A 12 16.59 1.30 22.07
N PHE A 13 16.45 0.04 22.49
CA PHE A 13 15.39 -0.85 22.02
C PHE A 13 13.99 -0.38 22.49
N ASP A 14 13.91 0.16 23.71
CA ASP A 14 12.65 0.68 24.27
C ASP A 14 12.25 1.97 23.55
N LEU A 15 13.22 2.82 23.18
CA LEU A 15 12.99 4.03 22.40
C LEU A 15 12.39 3.75 21.02
N VAL A 16 12.93 2.79 20.27
CA VAL A 16 12.37 2.39 18.96
C VAL A 16 10.95 1.86 19.11
N THR A 17 10.67 1.12 20.20
CA THR A 17 9.33 0.62 20.52
C THR A 17 8.37 1.75 20.82
N TYR A 18 8.76 2.74 21.62
CA TYR A 18 7.93 3.91 21.94
C TYR A 18 7.67 4.77 20.71
N ILE A 19 8.66 4.99 19.85
CA ILE A 19 8.50 5.73 18.59
C ILE A 19 7.49 5.02 17.68
N ASN A 20 7.66 3.72 17.46
CA ASN A 20 6.74 2.96 16.61
C ASN A 20 5.32 2.87 17.19
N THR A 21 5.19 2.80 18.52
CA THR A 21 3.89 2.86 19.21
C THR A 21 3.22 4.22 19.03
N ALA A 22 3.99 5.31 19.19
CA ALA A 22 3.52 6.68 18.97
C ALA A 22 3.02 6.88 17.54
N ARG A 23 3.78 6.39 16.55
CA ARG A 23 3.42 6.44 15.13
C ARG A 23 2.07 5.76 14.87
N LYS A 24 1.85 4.56 15.40
CA LYS A 24 0.56 3.86 15.29
C LYS A 24 -0.58 4.64 15.96
N HIS A 25 -0.35 5.20 17.15
CA HIS A 25 -1.35 5.97 17.88
C HIS A 25 -1.78 7.23 17.11
N ILE A 26 -0.81 7.97 16.55
CA ILE A 26 -1.06 9.17 15.75
C ILE A 26 -1.80 8.84 14.47
N ALA A 27 -1.42 7.76 13.77
CA ALA A 27 -2.12 7.31 12.58
C ALA A 27 -3.60 6.98 12.87
N ALA A 28 -3.87 6.27 13.96
CA ALA A 28 -5.23 5.90 14.37
C ALA A 28 -6.05 7.12 14.82
N GLN A 29 -5.53 7.93 15.74
CA GLN A 29 -6.23 9.10 16.28
C GLN A 29 -6.38 10.20 15.23
N GLY A 30 -5.39 10.37 14.36
CA GLY A 30 -5.36 11.36 13.29
C GLY A 30 -6.16 10.94 12.06
N GLN A 31 -6.36 9.63 11.86
CA GLN A 31 -6.87 9.06 10.61
C GLN A 31 -6.08 9.57 9.39
N CYS A 32 -4.76 9.72 9.57
CA CYS A 32 -3.91 10.45 8.62
C CYS A 32 -3.22 9.56 7.58
N VAL A 33 -3.13 8.25 7.83
CA VAL A 33 -2.62 7.27 6.87
C VAL A 33 -3.83 6.64 6.18
N ARG A 34 -4.14 7.15 4.98
CA ARG A 34 -5.28 6.71 4.17
C ARG A 34 -4.77 6.06 2.90
N TYR A 35 -5.28 4.87 2.59
CA TYR A 35 -4.89 4.08 1.43
C TYR A 35 -6.14 3.60 0.70
N LEU A 36 -6.17 3.80 -0.61
CA LEU A 36 -7.25 3.29 -1.47
C LEU A 36 -6.79 1.95 -2.04
N ALA A 37 -7.21 0.84 -1.41
CA ALA A 37 -6.91 -0.49 -1.90
C ALA A 37 -7.75 -0.76 -3.16
N GLY A 38 -7.10 -0.74 -4.31
CA GLY A 38 -7.77 -0.80 -5.60
C GLY A 38 -8.30 -2.18 -5.98
N ALA A 39 -9.16 -2.16 -7.00
CA ALA A 39 -9.69 -3.32 -7.70
C ALA A 39 -8.69 -3.92 -8.71
N THR A 40 -7.41 -3.55 -8.61
CA THR A 40 -6.33 -3.98 -9.49
C THR A 40 -5.13 -4.38 -8.65
N ALA A 41 -4.30 -5.29 -9.15
CA ALA A 41 -3.19 -5.80 -8.37
C ALA A 41 -1.85 -5.13 -8.74
N GLY A 42 -1.00 -4.97 -7.74
CA GLY A 42 0.44 -4.70 -7.91
C GLY A 42 1.24 -6.00 -7.90
N VAL A 43 2.53 -5.91 -8.24
CA VAL A 43 3.48 -7.04 -8.15
C VAL A 43 3.81 -7.33 -6.70
N GLN A 44 3.50 -8.55 -6.25
CA GLN A 44 3.74 -9.04 -4.90
C GLN A 44 5.16 -9.55 -4.71
N SER A 45 5.62 -10.43 -5.59
CA SER A 45 6.94 -11.02 -5.48
C SER A 45 7.48 -11.35 -6.85
N ILE A 46 8.80 -11.41 -6.96
CA ILE A 46 9.49 -11.91 -8.16
C ILE A 46 10.38 -13.05 -7.72
N LYS A 47 10.01 -14.27 -8.14
CA LYS A 47 10.77 -15.47 -7.85
C LYS A 47 11.72 -15.78 -9.00
N VAL A 48 13.01 -15.80 -8.71
CA VAL A 48 14.03 -16.27 -9.65
C VAL A 48 13.82 -17.77 -9.90
N THR A 49 13.67 -18.15 -11.16
CA THR A 49 13.56 -19.56 -11.60
C THR A 49 14.87 -20.08 -12.18
N ASN A 50 15.71 -19.18 -12.71
CA ASN A 50 17.09 -19.45 -13.09
C ASN A 50 17.91 -18.20 -12.79
N GLY A 51 19.02 -18.33 -12.05
CA GLY A 51 19.89 -17.20 -11.71
C GLY A 51 20.81 -16.76 -12.84
N GLY A 52 20.94 -17.58 -13.89
CA GLY A 52 21.86 -17.35 -15.01
C GLY A 52 23.31 -17.18 -14.58
N SER A 53 24.11 -16.47 -15.38
CA SER A 53 25.54 -16.26 -15.11
C SER A 53 26.08 -14.98 -15.75
N GLY A 54 27.15 -14.42 -15.18
CA GLY A 54 27.90 -13.29 -15.74
C GLY A 54 27.32 -11.91 -15.40
N TYR A 55 26.36 -11.82 -14.48
CA TYR A 55 25.68 -10.57 -14.13
C TYR A 55 26.58 -9.66 -13.30
N THR A 56 26.65 -8.37 -13.67
CA THR A 56 27.42 -7.36 -12.94
C THR A 56 26.56 -6.20 -12.44
N ASN A 57 25.56 -5.79 -13.22
CA ASN A 57 24.56 -4.79 -12.85
C ASN A 57 23.25 -4.98 -13.66
N PRO A 58 22.48 -6.04 -13.40
CA PRO A 58 21.27 -6.34 -14.15
C PRO A 58 20.16 -5.34 -13.87
N ILE A 59 19.45 -4.99 -14.92
CA ILE A 59 18.17 -4.30 -14.84
C ILE A 59 17.04 -5.30 -14.90
N VAL A 60 16.14 -5.20 -13.93
CA VAL A 60 14.91 -5.97 -13.84
C VAL A 60 13.78 -5.11 -14.37
N ALA A 61 13.33 -5.39 -15.60
CA ALA A 61 12.16 -4.73 -16.17
C ALA A 61 10.91 -5.57 -15.94
N ILE A 62 9.86 -4.92 -15.46
CA ILE A 62 8.55 -5.52 -15.21
C ILE A 62 7.63 -5.11 -16.34
N ILE A 63 7.45 -6.01 -17.30
CA ILE A 63 6.76 -5.73 -18.56
C ILE A 63 5.26 -5.97 -18.40
N PRO A 64 4.39 -4.98 -18.69
CA PRO A 64 2.95 -5.14 -18.60
C PRO A 64 2.42 -6.26 -19.50
N PRO A 65 1.33 -6.95 -19.08
CA PRO A 65 0.68 -7.95 -19.92
C PRO A 65 -0.03 -7.31 -21.13
N GLY A 66 -0.29 -8.09 -22.19
CA GLY A 66 -1.11 -7.64 -23.33
C GLY A 66 -0.36 -6.97 -24.48
N GLY A 67 0.92 -7.29 -24.68
CA GLY A 67 1.74 -6.79 -25.78
C GLY A 67 2.86 -7.76 -26.15
N THR A 68 3.68 -7.37 -27.12
CA THR A 68 4.93 -8.08 -27.44
C THR A 68 6.11 -7.28 -26.93
N TYR A 69 7.18 -7.96 -26.52
CA TYR A 69 8.44 -7.30 -26.21
C TYR A 69 9.59 -7.90 -27.01
N THR A 70 10.58 -7.08 -27.29
CA THR A 70 11.86 -7.51 -27.86
C THR A 70 13.00 -7.00 -26.98
N VAL A 71 14.09 -7.77 -26.95
CA VAL A 71 15.32 -7.41 -26.25
C VAL A 71 16.44 -7.34 -27.28
N THR A 72 17.02 -6.16 -27.49
CA THR A 72 18.11 -5.96 -28.45
C THR A 72 19.17 -5.08 -27.82
N GLY A 73 20.41 -5.58 -27.72
CA GLY A 73 21.55 -4.78 -27.23
C GLY A 73 21.39 -4.20 -25.82
N GLY A 74 20.66 -4.90 -24.92
CA GLY A 74 20.39 -4.41 -23.56
C GLY A 74 19.27 -3.37 -23.47
N GLN A 75 18.56 -3.10 -24.58
CA GLN A 75 17.34 -2.32 -24.62
C GLN A 75 16.13 -3.25 -24.69
N ILE A 76 15.12 -2.99 -23.86
CA ILE A 76 13.84 -3.71 -23.90
C ILE A 76 12.82 -2.79 -24.54
N VAL A 77 12.12 -3.27 -25.56
CA VAL A 77 11.06 -2.52 -26.24
C VAL A 77 9.78 -3.33 -26.14
N TRP A 78 8.80 -2.81 -25.43
CA TRP A 78 7.45 -3.37 -25.36
C TRP A 78 6.50 -2.57 -26.23
N LYS A 79 5.60 -3.27 -26.92
CA LYS A 79 4.54 -2.69 -27.74
C LYS A 79 3.21 -3.28 -27.35
N ASN A 80 2.26 -2.42 -26.97
CA ASN A 80 0.88 -2.86 -26.77
C ASN A 80 0.16 -3.06 -28.11
N THR A 81 -0.99 -3.73 -28.08
CA THR A 81 -1.86 -3.95 -29.24
C THR A 81 -2.41 -2.66 -29.86
N SER A 82 -2.43 -1.56 -29.10
CA SER A 82 -2.90 -0.24 -29.54
C SER A 82 -1.80 0.64 -30.16
N GLY A 83 -0.53 0.21 -30.15
CA GLY A 83 0.60 0.96 -30.72
C GLY A 83 1.44 1.82 -29.76
N LEU A 84 1.18 1.80 -28.45
CA LEU A 84 2.10 2.38 -27.45
C LEU A 84 3.40 1.57 -27.45
N THR A 85 4.53 2.25 -27.53
CA THR A 85 5.86 1.67 -27.38
C THR A 85 6.51 2.19 -26.10
N VAL A 86 6.92 1.28 -25.21
CA VAL A 86 7.69 1.59 -24.01
C VAL A 86 9.08 0.99 -24.16
N THR A 87 10.11 1.80 -23.90
CA THR A 87 11.51 1.41 -24.02
C THR A 87 12.23 1.56 -22.69
N TRP A 88 12.85 0.48 -22.23
CA TRP A 88 13.77 0.49 -21.08
C TRP A 88 15.20 0.40 -21.59
N TYR A 89 16.05 1.27 -21.05
CA TYR A 89 17.48 1.29 -21.33
C TYR A 89 18.28 0.66 -20.21
N ASN A 90 19.45 0.13 -20.55
CA ASN A 90 20.41 -0.44 -19.60
C ASN A 90 21.00 0.60 -18.61
N SER A 91 20.62 1.87 -18.73
CA SER A 91 20.93 2.97 -17.81
C SER A 91 19.82 3.24 -16.77
N GLY A 92 18.75 2.44 -16.76
CA GLY A 92 17.58 2.64 -15.89
C GLY A 92 16.59 3.70 -16.38
N SER A 93 16.83 4.30 -17.55
CA SER A 93 15.91 5.25 -18.18
C SER A 93 14.73 4.52 -18.85
N ILE A 94 13.54 5.10 -18.75
CA ILE A 94 12.31 4.61 -19.38
C ILE A 94 11.75 5.72 -20.27
N VAL A 95 11.42 5.39 -21.52
CA VAL A 95 10.80 6.32 -22.48
C VAL A 95 9.57 5.66 -23.08
N ALA A 96 8.43 6.36 -23.05
CA ALA A 96 7.19 5.92 -23.68
C ALA A 96 6.76 6.86 -24.81
N THR A 97 6.44 6.27 -25.96
CA THR A 97 6.08 6.99 -27.20
C THR A 97 4.92 6.31 -27.92
N TRP A 98 3.99 7.08 -28.48
CA TRP A 98 2.97 6.57 -29.39
C TRP A 98 3.43 6.54 -30.85
N LEU A 99 2.68 5.82 -31.71
CA LEU A 99 2.92 5.74 -33.15
C LEU A 99 3.13 7.11 -33.84
N ASN A 100 2.56 8.19 -33.30
CA ASN A 100 2.67 9.54 -33.86
C ASN A 100 3.91 10.32 -33.34
N GLY A 101 4.83 9.69 -32.60
CA GLY A 101 6.05 10.33 -32.09
C GLY A 101 5.87 11.18 -30.83
N GLN A 102 4.70 11.15 -30.20
CA GLN A 102 4.43 11.87 -28.96
C GLN A 102 4.98 11.10 -27.75
N THR A 103 5.83 11.76 -26.94
CA THR A 103 6.30 11.25 -25.63
C THR A 103 5.20 11.40 -24.59
N ILE A 104 4.89 10.33 -23.84
CA ILE A 104 3.83 10.33 -22.80
C ILE A 104 4.35 9.64 -21.52
N ASN A 105 3.84 10.05 -20.36
CA ASN A 105 4.04 9.32 -19.10
C ASN A 105 3.31 7.96 -19.15
N VAL A 106 4.02 6.86 -18.88
CA VAL A 106 3.49 5.48 -18.95
C VAL A 106 2.18 5.32 -18.14
N THR A 107 2.08 6.02 -17.00
CA THR A 107 0.94 6.01 -16.09
C THR A 107 -0.37 6.47 -16.71
N ASP A 108 -0.35 7.40 -17.69
CA ASP A 108 -1.55 8.04 -18.24
C ASP A 108 -2.25 7.21 -19.34
N VAL A 109 -1.64 6.13 -19.84
CA VAL A 109 -2.14 5.42 -21.02
C VAL A 109 -2.69 4.02 -20.73
N LEU A 110 -2.02 3.27 -19.85
CA LEU A 110 -2.38 1.86 -19.58
C LEU A 110 -3.28 1.70 -18.35
N GLY A 111 -3.49 2.77 -17.57
CA GLY A 111 -4.14 2.69 -16.26
C GLY A 111 -3.34 1.86 -15.25
N ILE A 112 -2.04 1.68 -15.49
CA ILE A 112 -1.12 0.98 -14.59
C ILE A 112 -0.06 1.95 -14.07
N THR A 113 0.37 1.74 -12.84
CA THR A 113 1.57 2.35 -12.27
C THR A 113 2.69 1.32 -12.31
N ASP A 114 3.84 1.69 -12.88
CA ASP A 114 4.95 0.74 -13.07
C ASP A 114 5.50 0.24 -11.73
N ALA A 115 5.67 -1.07 -11.65
CA ALA A 115 6.42 -1.71 -10.59
C ALA A 115 7.93 -1.58 -10.86
N THR A 116 8.72 -1.48 -9.80
CA THR A 116 10.19 -1.48 -9.85
C THR A 116 10.75 -2.59 -8.97
N ALA A 117 11.90 -3.15 -9.36
CA ALA A 117 12.57 -4.19 -8.59
C ALA A 117 14.09 -4.13 -8.80
N THR A 118 14.84 -4.63 -7.82
CA THR A 118 16.30 -4.76 -7.87
C THR A 118 16.72 -6.22 -7.72
N ALA A 119 17.75 -6.63 -8.45
CA ALA A 119 18.31 -7.97 -8.36
C ALA A 119 19.47 -8.02 -7.36
N THR A 120 19.56 -9.11 -6.61
CA THR A 120 20.70 -9.45 -5.75
C THR A 120 21.61 -10.41 -6.50
N ILE A 121 22.90 -10.08 -6.57
CA ILE A 121 23.91 -10.84 -7.31
C ILE A 121 24.92 -11.43 -6.32
N VAL A 122 25.24 -12.71 -6.46
CA VAL A 122 26.33 -13.37 -5.74
C VAL A 122 27.14 -14.19 -6.74
N GLY A 123 28.44 -13.87 -6.85
CA GLY A 123 29.33 -14.60 -7.76
C GLY A 123 28.92 -14.54 -9.24
N GLY A 124 28.29 -13.44 -9.67
CA GLY A 124 27.80 -13.28 -11.05
C GLY A 124 26.48 -13.99 -11.37
N VAL A 125 25.80 -14.55 -10.35
CA VAL A 125 24.49 -15.22 -10.46
C VAL A 125 23.44 -14.39 -9.74
N ILE A 126 22.25 -14.25 -10.32
CA ILE A 126 21.13 -13.60 -9.64
C ILE A 126 20.52 -14.58 -8.63
N THR A 127 20.62 -14.25 -7.35
CA THR A 127 20.13 -15.10 -6.25
C THR A 127 18.76 -14.68 -5.72
N GLY A 128 18.33 -13.45 -6.02
CA GLY A 128 17.03 -12.93 -5.60
C GLY A 128 16.65 -11.67 -6.36
N ILE A 129 15.36 -11.36 -6.38
CA ILE A 129 14.84 -10.10 -6.90
C ILE A 129 13.89 -9.53 -5.85
N THR A 130 14.17 -8.32 -5.39
CA THR A 130 13.37 -7.60 -4.41
C THR A 130 12.55 -6.54 -5.12
N VAL A 131 11.23 -6.59 -4.97
CA VAL A 131 10.33 -5.54 -5.46
C VAL A 131 10.55 -4.28 -4.62
N THR A 132 10.92 -3.17 -5.26
CA THR A 132 11.15 -1.88 -4.62
C THR A 132 9.90 -0.99 -4.64
N SER A 133 9.09 -1.10 -5.70
CA SER A 133 7.73 -0.56 -5.74
C SER A 133 6.83 -1.58 -6.41
N PRO A 134 5.70 -1.97 -5.80
CA PRO A 134 4.80 -2.97 -6.36
C PRO A 134 4.05 -2.48 -7.60
N GLY A 135 4.04 -1.17 -7.85
CA GLY A 135 3.16 -0.58 -8.88
C GLY A 135 1.69 -0.89 -8.61
N GLY A 136 0.85 -0.81 -9.64
CA GLY A 136 -0.58 -1.12 -9.54
C GLY A 136 -1.25 -1.14 -10.90
N GLY A 137 -2.47 -1.68 -10.99
CA GLY A 137 -3.18 -1.73 -12.28
C GLY A 137 -2.93 -2.99 -13.11
N TYR A 138 -2.08 -3.93 -12.68
CA TYR A 138 -1.78 -5.13 -13.46
C TYR A 138 -3.00 -6.09 -13.50
N PRO A 139 -3.58 -6.37 -14.69
CA PRO A 139 -4.73 -7.26 -14.82
C PRO A 139 -4.35 -8.75 -14.76
N SER A 140 -3.07 -9.07 -14.98
CA SER A 140 -2.48 -10.40 -14.87
C SER A 140 -0.97 -10.26 -14.61
N PRO A 141 -0.29 -11.32 -14.10
CA PRO A 141 1.11 -11.21 -13.75
C PRO A 141 1.98 -10.69 -14.89
N PRO A 142 2.79 -9.63 -14.67
CA PRO A 142 3.66 -9.09 -15.70
C PRO A 142 4.79 -10.05 -16.03
N THR A 143 5.38 -9.88 -17.21
CA THR A 143 6.58 -10.62 -17.59
C THR A 143 7.81 -9.95 -16.99
N VAL A 144 8.67 -10.71 -16.31
CA VAL A 144 9.93 -10.19 -15.78
C VAL A 144 11.03 -10.43 -16.80
N VAL A 145 11.67 -9.36 -17.25
CA VAL A 145 12.79 -9.40 -18.19
C VAL A 145 14.02 -8.86 -17.50
N ILE A 146 15.11 -9.65 -17.55
CA ILE A 146 16.37 -9.31 -16.91
C ILE A 146 17.39 -9.06 -18.01
N VAL A 147 17.98 -7.87 -18.02
CA VAL A 147 19.02 -7.50 -19.00
C VAL A 147 20.27 -7.02 -18.28
N ASP A 148 21.42 -7.39 -18.82
CA ASP A 148 22.73 -6.99 -18.32
C ASP A 148 23.70 -7.01 -19.51
N PRO A 149 24.69 -6.09 -19.62
CA PRO A 149 25.66 -6.12 -20.71
C PRO A 149 26.52 -7.39 -20.75
N THR A 150 26.72 -8.03 -19.60
CA THR A 150 27.65 -9.15 -19.38
C THR A 150 26.95 -10.47 -19.01
N GLY A 151 25.75 -10.40 -18.44
CA GLY A 151 25.02 -11.55 -17.93
C GLY A 151 23.98 -12.11 -18.88
N THR A 152 23.76 -13.42 -18.82
CA THR A 152 22.77 -14.13 -19.64
C THR A 152 22.07 -15.26 -18.87
N GLY A 153 20.89 -15.66 -19.35
CA GLY A 153 20.20 -16.89 -18.94
C GLY A 153 19.35 -16.81 -17.67
N ALA A 154 19.24 -15.65 -17.01
CA ALA A 154 18.34 -15.52 -15.86
C ALA A 154 16.88 -15.46 -16.28
N THR A 155 16.03 -16.12 -15.51
CA THR A 155 14.57 -16.11 -15.65
C THR A 155 13.91 -15.92 -14.30
N ALA A 156 12.79 -15.22 -14.26
CA ALA A 156 12.02 -15.00 -13.06
C ALA A 156 10.51 -14.94 -13.35
N ILE A 157 9.70 -15.22 -12.34
CA ILE A 157 8.24 -15.19 -12.41
C ILE A 157 7.73 -14.16 -11.41
N ALA A 158 6.93 -13.20 -11.87
CA ALA A 158 6.20 -12.29 -11.00
C ALA A 158 4.90 -12.94 -10.49
N THR A 159 4.57 -12.70 -9.24
CA THR A 159 3.23 -12.93 -8.68
C THR A 159 2.58 -11.58 -8.39
N LEU A 160 1.26 -11.50 -8.56
CA LEU A 160 0.50 -10.31 -8.19
C LEU A 160 -0.05 -10.44 -6.77
N PHE A 161 -0.37 -9.31 -6.15
CA PHE A 161 -1.27 -9.31 -5.00
C PHE A 161 -2.64 -9.86 -5.41
N PRO A 162 -3.39 -10.48 -4.48
CA PRO A 162 -4.80 -10.77 -4.71
C PRO A 162 -5.53 -9.48 -5.11
N ILE A 163 -6.25 -9.51 -6.23
CA ILE A 163 -7.15 -8.42 -6.61
C ILE A 163 -8.23 -8.34 -5.54
N ASN A 164 -8.48 -7.15 -4.99
CA ASN A 164 -9.56 -6.95 -4.05
C ASN A 164 -10.90 -7.05 -4.80
N GLN A 165 -11.59 -8.17 -4.62
CA GLN A 165 -12.81 -8.50 -5.33
C GLN A 165 -13.71 -9.37 -4.47
N THR A 166 -15.02 -9.30 -4.72
CA THR A 166 -15.96 -10.18 -4.04
C THR A 166 -15.80 -11.62 -4.51
N VAL A 167 -16.15 -12.56 -3.65
CA VAL A 167 -16.33 -13.97 -4.01
C VAL A 167 -17.82 -14.28 -3.95
N ALA A 168 -18.33 -15.01 -4.94
CA ALA A 168 -19.74 -15.35 -5.00
C ALA A 168 -20.15 -16.12 -3.73
N GLY A 169 -21.20 -15.65 -3.05
CA GLY A 169 -21.69 -16.23 -1.80
C GLY A 169 -20.86 -15.93 -0.54
N GLN A 170 -19.75 -15.18 -0.64
CA GLN A 170 -18.91 -14.85 0.50
C GLN A 170 -19.37 -13.57 1.20
N GLU A 171 -19.58 -13.66 2.51
CA GLU A 171 -20.01 -12.54 3.36
C GLU A 171 -18.84 -11.76 3.95
N VAL A 172 -17.78 -12.47 4.36
CA VAL A 172 -16.71 -11.93 5.21
C VAL A 172 -15.42 -11.82 4.44
N TYR A 173 -14.76 -10.67 4.52
CA TYR A 173 -13.48 -10.38 3.88
C TYR A 173 -12.51 -9.89 4.95
N GLN A 174 -11.37 -10.55 5.15
CA GLN A 174 -10.42 -10.16 6.18
C GLN A 174 -9.60 -8.96 5.73
N PHE A 175 -9.25 -8.07 6.67
CA PHE A 175 -8.37 -6.93 6.38
C PHE A 175 -6.96 -7.38 6.01
N SER A 176 -6.50 -8.49 6.58
CA SER A 176 -5.20 -9.10 6.28
C SER A 176 -5.04 -9.56 4.83
N ASP A 177 -6.15 -9.84 4.14
CA ASP A 177 -6.13 -10.35 2.76
C ASP A 177 -5.98 -9.21 1.74
N VAL A 178 -6.17 -7.97 2.18
CA VAL A 178 -6.07 -6.79 1.33
C VAL A 178 -4.64 -6.28 1.33
N PHE A 179 -4.09 -6.12 0.14
CA PHE A 179 -2.78 -5.50 -0.01
C PHE A 179 -2.81 -4.03 0.39
N THR A 180 -1.84 -3.63 1.22
CA THR A 180 -1.57 -2.23 1.56
C THR A 180 -0.33 -1.74 0.82
N ASP A 181 0.34 -0.66 1.23
CA ASP A 181 1.54 -0.17 0.52
C ASP A 181 2.80 -0.18 1.39
N PRO A 182 3.41 -1.36 1.62
CA PRO A 182 4.62 -1.49 2.43
C PRO A 182 5.80 -0.68 1.90
N ALA A 183 5.88 -0.46 0.58
CA ALA A 183 6.98 0.28 -0.05
C ALA A 183 6.98 1.77 0.36
N ASN A 184 5.82 2.30 0.72
CA ASN A 184 5.67 3.64 1.29
C ASN A 184 5.41 3.63 2.80
N GLY A 185 5.75 2.51 3.48
CA GLY A 185 5.64 2.39 4.93
C GLY A 185 4.22 2.17 5.46
N VAL A 186 3.24 1.95 4.57
CA VAL A 186 1.85 1.67 4.96
C VAL A 186 1.74 0.21 5.39
N GLY A 187 1.33 -0.01 6.63
CA GLY A 187 1.17 -1.33 7.23
C GLY A 187 -0.25 -1.85 7.14
N GLU A 188 -0.72 -2.46 8.23
CA GLU A 188 -2.04 -3.09 8.35
C GLU A 188 -3.20 -2.09 8.23
N ILE A 189 -4.36 -2.57 7.75
CA ILE A 189 -5.60 -1.79 7.76
C ILE A 189 -6.16 -1.74 9.18
N PHE A 190 -6.42 -0.54 9.68
CA PHE A 190 -7.07 -0.31 10.96
C PHE A 190 -8.60 -0.42 10.85
N VAL A 191 -9.17 0.24 9.84
CA VAL A 191 -10.61 0.26 9.58
C VAL A 191 -10.89 0.68 8.13
N VAL A 192 -11.98 0.19 7.54
CA VAL A 192 -12.45 0.59 6.21
C VAL A 192 -13.51 1.67 6.33
N LYS A 193 -13.34 2.81 5.66
CA LYS A 193 -14.31 3.92 5.68
C LYS A 193 -15.43 3.72 4.68
N SER A 194 -15.11 3.22 3.50
CA SER A 194 -16.09 2.98 2.45
C SER A 194 -15.57 1.95 1.46
N VAL A 195 -16.51 1.32 0.74
CA VAL A 195 -16.19 0.41 -0.36
C VAL A 195 -17.00 0.80 -1.59
N SER A 196 -16.33 0.85 -2.73
CA SER A 196 -16.96 0.92 -4.05
C SER A 196 -16.87 -0.45 -4.73
N LEU A 197 -17.97 -0.91 -5.32
CA LEU A 197 -17.97 -2.06 -6.23
C LEU A 197 -18.01 -1.56 -7.67
N LEU A 198 -17.25 -2.21 -8.54
CA LEU A 198 -17.20 -1.90 -9.97
C LEU A 198 -18.14 -2.84 -10.74
N TRP A 199 -19.04 -2.28 -11.53
CA TRP A 199 -19.87 -3.06 -12.47
C TRP A 199 -19.98 -2.35 -13.81
N GLY A 200 -19.34 -2.93 -14.83
CA GLY A 200 -19.12 -2.25 -16.11
C GLY A 200 -18.36 -0.95 -15.89
N THR A 201 -18.97 0.18 -16.27
CA THR A 201 -18.40 1.53 -16.13
C THR A 201 -18.83 2.24 -14.84
N TRP A 202 -19.70 1.62 -14.04
CA TRP A 202 -20.28 2.25 -12.84
C TRP A 202 -19.53 1.87 -11.56
N ARG A 203 -19.45 2.83 -10.64
CA ARG A 203 -19.01 2.63 -9.25
C ARG A 203 -20.22 2.66 -8.32
N TYR A 204 -20.46 1.58 -7.60
CA TYR A 204 -21.52 1.47 -6.60
C TYR A 204 -20.92 1.62 -5.21
N MET A 205 -21.24 2.71 -4.52
CA MET A 205 -20.83 2.89 -3.13
C MET A 205 -21.72 2.08 -2.20
N THR A 206 -21.14 1.25 -1.34
CA THR A 206 -21.88 0.57 -0.29
C THR A 206 -22.21 1.51 0.85
N VAL A 207 -23.41 1.37 1.42
CA VAL A 207 -23.77 2.04 2.67
C VAL A 207 -23.10 1.29 3.83
N ALA A 208 -22.38 2.01 4.69
CA ALA A 208 -21.61 1.43 5.79
C ALA A 208 -22.24 1.72 7.18
N PRO A 209 -23.30 1.01 7.60
CA PRO A 209 -23.83 1.13 8.96
C PRO A 209 -22.85 0.61 10.02
N SER A 210 -23.06 0.98 11.28
CA SER A 210 -22.38 0.32 12.40
C SER A 210 -22.70 -1.17 12.43
N PHE A 211 -21.77 -2.01 12.90
CA PHE A 211 -21.98 -3.46 12.93
C PHE A 211 -23.25 -3.87 13.69
N SER A 212 -23.56 -3.21 14.81
CA SER A 212 -24.80 -3.47 15.55
C SER A 212 -26.05 -3.23 14.72
N LYS A 213 -26.07 -2.18 13.89
CA LYS A 213 -27.18 -1.90 12.98
C LYS A 213 -27.21 -2.89 11.82
N TYR A 214 -26.05 -3.25 11.28
CA TYR A 214 -25.92 -4.27 10.25
C TYR A 214 -26.50 -5.61 10.72
N GLN A 215 -26.11 -6.07 11.91
CA GLN A 215 -26.58 -7.33 12.48
C GLN A 215 -28.08 -7.32 12.83
N ALA A 216 -28.62 -6.19 13.30
CA ALA A 216 -30.02 -6.09 13.71
C ALA A 216 -31.01 -5.91 12.54
N TRP A 217 -30.61 -5.20 11.47
CA TRP A 217 -31.55 -4.74 10.43
C TRP A 217 -31.19 -5.14 9.01
N VAL A 218 -29.90 -5.39 8.71
CA VAL A 218 -29.45 -5.65 7.34
C VAL A 218 -29.34 -7.15 7.08
N ARG A 219 -28.71 -7.89 8.00
CA ARG A 219 -28.45 -9.33 7.88
C ARG A 219 -29.65 -10.19 8.32
N THR A 220 -30.85 -9.85 7.85
CA THR A 220 -32.11 -10.44 8.36
C THR A 220 -32.50 -11.75 7.68
N TYR A 221 -32.03 -12.01 6.46
CA TYR A 221 -32.34 -13.25 5.75
C TYR A 221 -31.32 -14.35 6.08
N THR A 222 -31.82 -15.47 6.60
CA THR A 222 -31.03 -16.67 6.92
C THR A 222 -30.73 -17.53 5.70
N ASN A 223 -31.59 -17.50 4.68
CA ASN A 223 -31.33 -18.12 3.37
C ASN A 223 -30.49 -17.18 2.51
N GLN A 224 -29.41 -17.69 1.93
CA GLN A 224 -28.39 -16.96 1.16
C GLN A 224 -29.00 -16.08 0.06
N TYR A 225 -29.29 -14.82 0.37
CA TYR A 225 -29.77 -13.86 -0.60
C TYR A 225 -28.59 -13.36 -1.44
N LEU A 226 -28.52 -13.85 -2.68
CA LEU A 226 -27.45 -13.53 -3.64
C LEU A 226 -27.85 -12.35 -4.52
N TYR A 227 -27.09 -11.26 -4.44
CA TYR A 227 -27.26 -10.07 -5.27
C TYR A 227 -25.97 -9.26 -5.30
N ILE A 228 -25.96 -8.10 -5.97
CA ILE A 228 -24.86 -7.16 -5.78
C ILE A 228 -24.89 -6.60 -4.34
N PRO A 229 -23.79 -6.64 -3.58
CA PRO A 229 -23.73 -6.06 -2.24
C PRO A 229 -23.95 -4.54 -2.28
N PHE A 230 -24.78 -4.03 -1.36
CA PHE A 230 -24.98 -2.59 -1.20
C PHE A 230 -24.82 -2.12 0.25
N PHE A 231 -24.63 -3.04 1.19
CA PHE A 231 -24.22 -2.75 2.55
C PHE A 231 -22.87 -3.38 2.86
N CYS A 232 -22.06 -2.67 3.64
CA CYS A 232 -20.88 -3.25 4.27
C CYS A 232 -20.79 -2.83 5.74
N ALA A 233 -20.11 -3.58 6.58
CA ALA A 233 -19.87 -3.21 7.97
C ALA A 233 -18.53 -3.74 8.45
N ASN A 234 -17.77 -2.89 9.16
CA ASN A 234 -16.55 -3.31 9.83
C ASN A 234 -16.88 -4.15 11.07
N TYR A 235 -16.16 -5.24 11.28
CA TYR A 235 -16.18 -6.02 12.50
C TYR A 235 -14.76 -6.31 12.97
N GLY A 236 -14.47 -6.06 14.24
CA GLY A 236 -13.10 -6.05 14.75
C GLY A 236 -12.31 -4.81 14.30
N GLN A 237 -11.01 -4.80 14.56
CA GLN A 237 -10.08 -3.71 14.23
C GLN A 237 -8.70 -4.30 13.91
N GLY A 238 -7.89 -3.59 13.11
CA GLY A 238 -6.52 -3.99 12.79
C GLY A 238 -6.44 -5.22 11.85
N ASP A 239 -5.30 -5.91 11.87
CA ASP A 239 -5.04 -7.16 11.13
C ASP A 239 -6.13 -8.23 11.26
N LYS A 240 -6.77 -8.32 12.43
CA LYS A 240 -7.88 -9.24 12.74
C LYS A 240 -9.26 -8.67 12.46
N GLY A 241 -9.33 -7.47 11.88
CA GLY A 241 -10.54 -6.85 11.42
C GLY A 241 -11.05 -7.52 10.15
N SER A 242 -12.37 -7.40 9.93
CA SER A 242 -13.03 -7.94 8.76
C SER A 242 -14.14 -7.01 8.29
N LEU A 243 -14.41 -7.09 7.00
CA LEU A 243 -15.52 -6.43 6.35
C LEU A 243 -16.60 -7.46 6.05
N TYR A 244 -17.79 -7.19 6.57
CA TYR A 244 -19.00 -7.94 6.25
C TYR A 244 -19.74 -7.25 5.11
N MET A 245 -20.27 -8.02 4.17
CA MET A 245 -21.03 -7.51 3.03
C MET A 245 -22.40 -8.15 2.93
N TYR A 246 -23.41 -7.36 2.57
CA TYR A 246 -24.75 -7.86 2.33
C TYR A 246 -25.47 -7.04 1.25
N PRO A 247 -26.33 -7.64 0.40
CA PRO A 247 -26.52 -9.08 0.15
C PRO A 247 -25.23 -9.82 -0.19
N LEU A 248 -25.28 -11.16 -0.16
CA LEU A 248 -24.12 -11.96 -0.55
C LEU A 248 -23.86 -11.75 -2.06
N PRO A 249 -22.60 -11.58 -2.50
CA PRO A 249 -22.30 -11.35 -3.91
C PRO A 249 -22.84 -12.47 -4.80
N SER A 250 -23.61 -12.15 -5.84
CA SER A 250 -24.06 -13.15 -6.82
C SER A 250 -22.96 -13.59 -7.78
N THR A 251 -21.99 -12.72 -8.05
CA THR A 251 -20.81 -12.99 -8.89
C THR A 251 -19.58 -12.29 -8.29
N VAL A 252 -18.44 -12.43 -8.96
CA VAL A 252 -17.23 -11.68 -8.64
C VAL A 252 -17.40 -10.23 -9.14
N TYR A 253 -17.21 -9.28 -8.23
CA TYR A 253 -17.21 -7.85 -8.49
C TYR A 253 -15.89 -7.28 -7.98
N PRO A 254 -15.12 -6.57 -8.80
CA PRO A 254 -13.95 -5.86 -8.32
C PRO A 254 -14.35 -4.77 -7.32
N MET A 255 -13.53 -4.56 -6.28
CA MET A 255 -13.82 -3.63 -5.19
C MET A 255 -12.67 -2.66 -4.94
N GLU A 256 -12.98 -1.39 -4.67
CA GLU A 256 -12.01 -0.43 -4.15
C GLU A 256 -12.36 -0.12 -2.69
N TRP A 257 -11.42 -0.34 -1.77
CA TRP A 257 -11.63 -0.08 -0.35
C TRP A 257 -10.87 1.16 0.09
N ASP A 258 -11.61 2.13 0.60
CA ASP A 258 -11.05 3.31 1.25
C ASP A 258 -10.66 2.97 2.69
N CYS A 259 -9.37 2.74 2.92
CA CYS A 259 -8.85 2.19 4.16
C CYS A 259 -8.11 3.26 4.97
N LEU A 260 -8.29 3.22 6.29
CA LEU A 260 -7.37 3.83 7.23
C LEU A 260 -6.38 2.76 7.68
N CYS A 261 -5.09 3.04 7.58
CA CYS A 261 -4.04 2.07 7.87
C CYS A 261 -3.17 2.53 9.04
N LEU A 262 -2.39 1.61 9.59
CA LEU A 262 -1.33 1.89 10.56
C LEU A 262 0.03 1.82 9.85
N PRO A 263 1.02 2.64 10.25
CA PRO A 263 2.34 2.61 9.67
C PRO A 263 3.09 1.31 10.04
N LEU A 264 3.95 0.85 9.13
CA LEU A 264 4.93 -0.20 9.41
C LEU A 264 5.99 0.31 10.41
N PRO A 265 6.49 -0.56 11.31
CA PRO A 265 7.56 -0.18 12.23
C PRO A 265 8.84 0.23 11.50
N LEU A 266 9.43 1.35 11.88
CA LEU A 266 10.78 1.76 11.44
C LEU A 266 11.82 0.88 12.16
N LYS A 267 12.78 0.38 11.39
CA LYS A 267 13.94 -0.42 11.80
C LYS A 267 15.26 0.26 11.42
N MET A 268 15.27 0.96 10.29
CA MET A 268 16.44 1.67 9.75
C MET A 268 16.05 3.09 9.36
N ASP A 269 17.03 4.00 9.28
CA ASP A 269 16.81 5.40 8.88
C ASP A 269 16.38 5.55 7.41
N THR A 270 16.54 4.50 6.62
CA THR A 270 16.11 4.43 5.22
C THR A 270 14.67 3.96 5.05
N ASP A 271 14.00 3.54 6.13
CA ASP A 271 12.64 3.02 6.03
C ASP A 271 11.66 4.14 5.67
N PRO A 272 10.70 3.85 4.78
CA PRO A 272 9.73 4.85 4.33
C PRO A 272 8.76 5.25 5.46
N GLU A 273 8.50 6.56 5.57
CA GLU A 273 7.54 7.10 6.53
C GLU A 273 6.15 7.26 5.87
N ALA A 274 5.16 6.56 6.42
CA ALA A 274 3.77 6.64 5.96
C ALA A 274 2.99 7.81 6.56
N ILE A 275 3.40 8.32 7.72
CA ILE A 275 2.70 9.44 8.37
C ILE A 275 2.95 10.72 7.57
N PRO A 276 1.90 11.46 7.16
CA PRO A 276 2.09 12.71 6.42
C PRO A 276 2.80 13.76 7.28
N PHE A 277 3.63 14.58 6.64
CA PHE A 277 4.51 15.57 7.29
C PHE A 277 3.87 16.34 8.46
N MET A 278 2.67 16.89 8.27
CA MET A 278 1.97 17.68 9.30
C MET A 278 1.69 16.92 10.61
N TRP A 279 1.67 15.59 10.58
CA TRP A 279 1.44 14.74 11.75
C TRP A 279 2.74 14.17 12.33
N THR A 280 3.86 14.21 11.59
CA THR A 280 5.15 13.66 12.03
C THR A 280 5.71 14.39 13.25
N GLU A 281 5.44 15.69 13.38
CA GLU A 281 5.86 16.51 14.52
C GLU A 281 5.23 16.06 15.84
N CYS A 282 4.10 15.33 15.79
CA CYS A 282 3.44 14.80 16.98
C CYS A 282 4.18 13.57 17.56
N VAL A 283 4.90 12.83 16.72
CA VAL A 283 5.57 11.55 17.07
C VAL A 283 6.54 11.69 18.25
N PRO A 284 7.50 12.65 18.25
CA PRO A 284 8.47 12.75 19.34
C PRO A 284 7.81 13.04 20.70
N TYR A 285 6.76 13.87 20.74
CA TYR A 285 6.08 14.22 21.99
C TYR A 285 5.37 13.01 22.63
N PHE A 286 4.68 12.20 21.82
CA PHE A 286 4.02 11.00 22.34
C PHE A 286 5.03 9.89 22.69
N ALA A 287 6.10 9.74 21.92
CA ALA A 287 7.17 8.80 22.25
C ALA A 287 7.85 9.19 23.58
N ALA A 288 8.14 10.48 23.78
CA ALA A 288 8.68 11.00 25.03
C ALA A 288 7.72 10.81 26.21
N TYR A 289 6.41 11.00 25.99
CA TYR A 289 5.38 10.71 27.00
C TYR A 289 5.46 9.25 27.47
N LEU A 290 5.49 8.28 26.54
CA LEU A 290 5.58 6.85 26.89
C LEU A 290 6.88 6.53 27.64
N ALA A 291 8.01 7.07 27.19
CA ALA A 291 9.30 6.89 27.84
C ALA A 291 9.30 7.43 29.29
N LEU A 292 8.84 8.66 29.49
CA LEU A 292 8.78 9.29 30.81
C LEU A 292 7.80 8.58 31.76
N LEU A 293 6.70 8.06 31.22
CA LEU A 293 5.76 7.25 32.00
C LEU A 293 6.39 5.93 32.45
N GLY A 294 7.16 5.27 31.58
CA GLY A 294 7.97 4.09 31.93
C GLY A 294 9.03 4.39 33.01
N ALA A 295 9.62 5.58 32.97
CA ALA A 295 10.58 6.07 33.98
C ALA A 295 9.91 6.62 35.26
N GLN A 296 8.58 6.50 35.40
CA GLN A 296 7.80 6.99 36.56
C GLN A 296 7.92 8.51 36.79
N GLN A 297 8.25 9.29 35.76
CA GLN A 297 8.32 10.76 35.82
C GLN A 297 6.98 11.39 35.37
N TYR A 298 5.93 11.19 36.18
CA TYR A 298 4.55 11.51 35.79
C TYR A 298 4.30 12.97 35.44
N GLU A 299 4.91 13.93 36.15
CA GLU A 299 4.70 15.36 35.89
C GLU A 299 5.22 15.77 34.51
N LYS A 300 6.45 15.35 34.16
CA LYS A 300 7.02 15.58 32.84
C LYS A 300 6.28 14.83 31.75
N ALA A 301 5.83 13.60 32.03
CA ALA A 301 5.01 12.83 31.10
C ALA A 301 3.71 13.60 30.77
N ASN A 302 3.00 14.11 31.77
CA ASN A 302 1.79 14.89 31.57
C ASN A 302 2.03 16.15 30.74
N PHE A 303 3.16 16.85 30.95
CA PHE A 303 3.54 17.99 30.11
C PHE A 303 3.71 17.58 28.63
N MET A 304 4.45 16.49 28.36
CA MET A 304 4.62 15.99 26.99
C MET A 304 3.29 15.58 26.35
N LYS A 305 2.37 15.01 27.13
CA LYS A 305 1.03 14.65 26.65
C LYS A 305 0.18 15.87 26.29
N GLN A 306 0.26 16.95 27.08
CA GLN A 306 -0.43 18.21 26.78
C GLN A 306 0.11 18.84 25.49
N THR A 307 1.44 18.93 25.36
CA THR A 307 2.07 19.43 24.13
C THR A 307 1.68 18.57 22.93
N PHE A 308 1.67 17.25 23.07
CA PHE A 308 1.19 16.34 22.03
C PHE A 308 -0.24 16.66 21.57
N ASP A 309 -1.18 16.89 22.49
CA ASP A 309 -2.56 17.20 22.16
C ASP A 309 -2.69 18.53 21.39
N GLU A 310 -1.90 19.54 21.75
CA GLU A 310 -1.83 20.82 21.04
C GLU A 310 -1.36 20.65 19.59
N TRP A 311 -0.28 19.88 19.38
CA TRP A 311 0.23 19.57 18.05
C TRP A 311 -0.75 18.73 17.24
N MET A 312 -1.44 17.79 17.88
CA MET A 312 -2.47 16.96 17.24
C MET A 312 -3.65 17.80 16.75
N HIS A 313 -4.09 18.78 17.56
CA HIS A 313 -5.13 19.74 17.18
C HIS A 313 -4.68 20.62 16.01
N ARG A 314 -3.44 21.10 16.05
CA ARG A 314 -2.84 21.88 14.97
C ARG A 314 -2.76 21.09 13.65
N ALA A 315 -2.23 19.88 13.69
CA ALA A 315 -2.11 18.99 12.53
C ALA A 315 -3.48 18.72 11.88
N ARG A 316 -4.50 18.48 12.72
CA ARG A 316 -5.88 18.31 12.26
C ARG A 316 -6.42 19.55 11.56
N ALA A 317 -6.20 20.73 12.11
CA ALA A 317 -6.64 21.99 11.50
C ALA A 317 -6.02 22.20 10.10
N TYR A 318 -4.73 21.91 9.94
CA TYR A 318 -4.05 22.00 8.64
C TYR A 318 -4.50 20.92 7.64
N SER A 319 -4.88 19.74 8.12
CA SER A 319 -5.31 18.62 7.28
C SER A 319 -6.71 18.80 6.64
N GLN A 320 -7.49 19.79 7.11
CA GLN A 320 -8.82 20.11 6.60
C GLN A 320 -8.85 21.48 5.93
N PRO A 321 -8.07 21.70 4.84
CA PRO A 321 -8.18 22.96 4.11
C PRO A 321 -9.60 23.09 3.59
N GLY A 322 -10.27 24.20 3.94
CA GLY A 322 -11.61 24.48 3.47
C GLY A 322 -11.66 24.39 1.95
N ARG A 323 -12.44 23.45 1.42
CA ARG A 323 -12.67 23.36 -0.03
C ARG A 323 -13.83 24.26 -0.39
N TRP A 324 -13.70 25.03 -1.45
CA TRP A 324 -14.82 25.77 -2.01
C TRP A 324 -15.82 24.76 -2.60
N SER A 325 -16.96 24.57 -1.91
CA SER A 325 -18.10 23.88 -2.52
C SER A 325 -18.76 24.80 -3.53
N ASN A 326 -19.27 24.26 -4.64
CA ASN A 326 -20.03 25.00 -5.65
C ASN A 326 -20.98 26.03 -4.97
N PRO A 327 -20.83 27.35 -5.22
CA PRO A 327 -21.60 28.37 -4.53
C PRO A 327 -23.10 28.30 -4.89
N TYR A 328 -23.44 27.56 -5.94
CA TYR A 328 -24.80 27.32 -6.39
C TYR A 328 -25.41 26.01 -5.86
N GLY A 329 -24.73 25.27 -4.98
CA GLY A 329 -25.32 24.13 -4.27
C GLY A 329 -25.85 22.99 -5.15
N ARG A 330 -25.42 22.90 -6.42
CA ARG A 330 -25.75 21.77 -7.29
C ARG A 330 -24.70 20.66 -7.09
N PRO A 331 -25.15 19.41 -6.86
CA PRO A 331 -24.27 18.27 -6.60
C PRO A 331 -23.30 18.00 -7.74
#